data_AF-A0A2M9W579-F1
#
_entry.id   AF-A0A2M9W579-F1
#
_cell.length_a   1.000
_cell.length_b   1.000
_cell.length_c   1.000
_cell.angle_alpha   90.00
_cell.angle_beta   90.00
_cell.angle_gamma   90.00
#
_symmetry.space_group_name_H-M   'P 1'
#
loop_
_entity.id
_entity.type
_entity.pdbx_description
1 polymer ?
#
loop_
_entity_poly.entity_id
_entity_poly.type
_entity_poly.pdbx_seq_one_letter_code
_entity_poly.pdbx_strand_id
1 'polypeptide(L)'
;MILTMLNTHKAYKALQDAGVADKQAEVMVDIFAEMQQENTLTKFDLSQAMETLAREQRATNHRIDSLEGRVDKFETEVNQRFDKIDARFEKIDQRFEKIDQRFEKIDQRFEKIDQRFEKIDEKLEQHDAKFNELDQRMQIGFAELKQDNVWMRRIMFTIATTLIAFTTKYMLSN
;
A
#
# COMPACT_ATOMS: atom_id res chain seq x y z
N MET A 1 -42.31 -23.88 -55.23
CA MET A 1 -43.64 -24.38 -55.61
C MET A 1 -44.52 -23.15 -55.82
N ILE A 2 -44.83 -22.80 -57.07
CA ILE A 2 -45.65 -21.63 -57.38
C ILE A 2 -47.08 -22.03 -57.02
N LEU A 3 -47.66 -21.45 -55.96
CA LEU A 3 -49.11 -21.52 -55.78
C LEU A 3 -49.72 -20.74 -56.95
N THR A 4 -50.20 -21.45 -57.95
CA THR A 4 -51.03 -20.85 -58.98
C THR A 4 -52.31 -20.38 -58.29
N MET A 5 -52.50 -19.06 -58.18
CA MET A 5 -53.74 -18.46 -57.67
C MET A 5 -54.94 -19.14 -58.33
N LEU A 6 -55.97 -19.45 -57.53
CA LEU A 6 -57.19 -20.09 -58.01
C LEU A 6 -57.73 -19.33 -59.23
N ASN A 7 -57.89 -20.02 -60.36
CA ASN A 7 -58.56 -19.43 -61.51
C ASN A 7 -60.07 -19.47 -61.24
N THR A 8 -60.60 -18.38 -60.66
CA THR A 8 -61.99 -18.25 -60.23
C THR A 8 -62.97 -18.54 -61.36
N HIS A 9 -62.67 -18.12 -62.59
CA HIS A 9 -63.52 -18.39 -63.76
C HIS A 9 -63.60 -19.88 -64.12
N LYS A 10 -62.46 -20.59 -64.12
CA LYS A 10 -62.44 -22.05 -64.34
C LYS A 10 -63.12 -22.81 -63.20
N ALA A 11 -62.91 -22.38 -61.95
CA ALA A 11 -63.53 -22.99 -60.78
C ALA A 11 -65.06 -22.82 -60.80
N TYR A 12 -65.54 -21.60 -61.09
CA TYR A 12 -66.96 -21.29 -61.23
C TYR A 12 -67.64 -22.13 -62.32
N LYS A 13 -67.01 -22.20 -63.51
CA LYS A 13 -67.53 -23.00 -64.63
C LYS A 13 -67.56 -24.50 -64.32
N ALA A 14 -66.55 -25.02 -63.62
CA ALA A 14 -66.53 -26.41 -63.19
C ALA A 14 -67.66 -26.73 -62.19
N LEU A 15 -68.03 -25.78 -61.33
CA LEU A 15 -69.16 -25.92 -60.41
C LEU A 15 -70.50 -25.89 -61.15
N GLN A 16 -70.65 -25.01 -62.14
CA GLN A 16 -71.84 -24.99 -63.00
C GLN A 16 -72.00 -26.30 -63.79
N ASP A 17 -70.90 -26.81 -64.39
CA ASP A 17 -70.89 -28.08 -65.13
C ASP A 17 -71.20 -29.28 -64.21
N ALA A 18 -70.92 -29.16 -62.91
CA ALA A 18 -71.29 -30.13 -61.87
C ALA A 18 -72.74 -29.97 -61.35
N GLY A 19 -73.51 -29.01 -61.87
CA GLY A 19 -74.90 -28.78 -61.49
C GLY A 19 -75.10 -27.93 -60.24
N VAL A 20 -74.06 -27.23 -59.75
CA VAL A 20 -74.19 -26.30 -58.64
C VAL A 20 -74.94 -25.05 -59.12
N ALA A 21 -75.94 -24.61 -58.36
CA ALA A 21 -76.68 -23.40 -58.69
C ALA A 21 -75.76 -22.17 -58.69
N ASP A 22 -76.01 -21.22 -59.59
CA ASP A 22 -75.16 -20.04 -59.83
C ASP A 22 -74.69 -19.35 -58.54
N LYS A 23 -75.64 -19.01 -57.65
CA LYS A 23 -75.35 -18.38 -56.35
C LYS A 23 -74.53 -19.25 -55.40
N GLN A 24 -74.70 -20.57 -55.45
CA GLN A 24 -73.92 -21.48 -54.62
C GLN A 24 -72.49 -21.63 -55.14
N ALA A 25 -72.31 -21.63 -56.46
CA ALA A 25 -71.00 -21.68 -57.10
C ALA A 25 -70.18 -20.41 -56.81
N GLU A 26 -70.82 -19.24 -56.86
CA GLU A 26 -70.23 -17.94 -56.51
C GLU A 26 -69.68 -17.95 -55.08
N VAL A 27 -70.54 -18.28 -54.10
CA VAL A 27 -70.16 -18.33 -52.68
C VAL A 27 -69.03 -19.34 -52.41
N MET A 28 -69.04 -20.51 -53.07
CA MET A 28 -67.99 -21.51 -52.91
C MET A 28 -66.64 -21.05 -53.48
N VAL A 29 -66.64 -20.39 -54.64
CA VAL A 29 -65.41 -19.84 -55.25
C VAL A 29 -64.87 -18.70 -54.40
N ASP A 30 -65.72 -17.83 -53.87
CA ASP A 30 -65.32 -16.71 -53.02
C ASP A 30 -64.71 -17.21 -51.71
N ILE A 31 -65.37 -18.14 -50.99
CA ILE A 31 -64.81 -18.73 -49.76
C ILE A 31 -63.44 -19.39 -50.03
N PHE A 32 -63.32 -20.10 -51.16
CA PHE A 32 -62.06 -20.77 -51.49
C PHE A 32 -60.98 -19.79 -51.95
N ALA A 33 -61.35 -18.69 -52.61
CA ALA A 33 -60.45 -17.62 -53.00
C ALA A 33 -59.96 -16.84 -51.77
N GLU A 34 -60.85 -16.51 -50.83
CA GLU A 34 -60.53 -15.88 -49.55
C GLU A 34 -59.64 -16.79 -48.69
N MET A 35 -59.96 -18.08 -48.60
CA MET A 35 -59.15 -19.07 -47.84
C MET A 35 -57.75 -19.27 -48.42
N GLN A 36 -57.57 -19.12 -49.75
CA GLN A 36 -56.25 -19.11 -50.39
C GLN A 36 -55.50 -17.78 -50.16
N GLN A 37 -56.22 -16.68 -49.94
CA GLN A 37 -55.63 -15.38 -49.62
C GLN A 37 -55.15 -15.29 -48.17
N GLU A 38 -55.88 -15.87 -47.22
CA GLU A 38 -55.61 -15.70 -45.77
C GLU A 38 -54.33 -16.39 -45.25
N ASN A 39 -53.64 -17.22 -46.04
CA ASN A 39 -52.51 -18.02 -45.53
C ASN A 39 -51.27 -18.11 -46.46
N THR A 40 -51.11 -17.21 -47.42
CA THR A 40 -50.00 -17.30 -48.39
C THR A 40 -48.89 -16.29 -48.12
N LEU A 41 -47.80 -16.76 -47.51
CA LEU A 41 -46.51 -16.09 -47.61
C LEU A 41 -46.13 -15.95 -49.08
N THR A 42 -46.08 -14.71 -49.58
CA THR A 42 -45.71 -14.46 -50.97
C THR A 42 -44.20 -14.45 -51.14
N LYS A 43 -43.72 -14.64 -52.38
CA LYS A 43 -42.29 -14.46 -52.69
C LYS A 43 -41.81 -13.05 -52.34
N PHE A 44 -42.68 -12.05 -52.44
CA PHE A 44 -42.38 -10.68 -52.06
C PHE A 44 -42.13 -10.55 -50.55
N ASP A 45 -42.99 -11.12 -49.70
CA ASP A 45 -42.82 -11.12 -48.24
C ASP A 45 -41.52 -11.80 -47.81
N LEU A 46 -41.19 -12.94 -48.45
CA LEU A 46 -39.94 -13.66 -48.18
C LEU A 46 -38.72 -12.83 -48.58
N SER A 47 -38.76 -12.17 -49.75
CA SER A 47 -37.68 -11.27 -50.19
C SER A 47 -37.50 -10.09 -49.25
N GLN A 48 -38.60 -9.50 -48.75
CA GLN A 48 -38.55 -8.40 -47.78
C GLN A 48 -37.97 -8.85 -46.42
N ALA A 49 -38.34 -10.05 -45.94
CA ALA A 49 -37.78 -10.63 -44.73
C ALA A 49 -36.27 -10.92 -44.88
N MET A 50 -35.84 -11.49 -46.01
CA MET A 50 -34.42 -11.72 -46.31
C MET A 50 -33.64 -10.41 -46.38
N GLU A 51 -34.22 -9.36 -46.96
CA GLU A 51 -33.56 -8.05 -47.01
C GLU A 51 -33.41 -7.44 -45.61
N THR A 52 -34.45 -7.54 -44.78
CA THR A 52 -34.40 -7.10 -43.37
C THR A 52 -33.32 -7.86 -42.60
N LEU A 53 -33.28 -9.19 -42.72
CA LEU A 53 -32.27 -10.02 -42.07
C LEU A 53 -30.85 -9.66 -42.54
N ALA A 54 -30.66 -9.40 -43.83
CA ALA A 54 -29.36 -8.98 -44.36
C ALA A 54 -28.93 -7.62 -43.80
N ARG A 55 -29.86 -6.69 -43.58
CA ARG A 55 -29.57 -5.39 -42.94
C ARG A 55 -29.20 -5.56 -41.46
N GLU A 56 -29.93 -6.39 -40.72
CA GLU A 56 -29.63 -6.70 -39.32
C GLU A 56 -28.29 -7.41 -39.15
N GLN A 57 -27.96 -8.33 -40.06
CA GLN A 57 -26.66 -9.00 -40.07
C GLN A 57 -25.52 -7.99 -40.29
N ARG A 58 -25.67 -7.06 -41.25
CA ARG A 58 -24.68 -5.99 -41.46
C ARG A 58 -24.54 -5.08 -40.24
N ALA A 59 -25.66 -4.70 -39.62
CA ALA A 59 -25.65 -3.89 -38.39
C ALA A 59 -24.96 -4.63 -37.23
N THR A 60 -25.17 -5.95 -37.12
CA THR A 60 -24.52 -6.79 -36.12
C THR A 60 -23.03 -6.88 -36.37
N ASN A 61 -22.59 -7.11 -37.59
CA ASN A 61 -21.16 -7.13 -37.95
C ASN A 61 -20.49 -5.80 -37.61
N HIS A 62 -21.09 -4.66 -37.95
CA HIS A 62 -20.55 -3.35 -37.58
C HIS A 62 -20.43 -3.14 -36.06
N ARG A 63 -21.38 -3.68 -35.28
CA ARG A 63 -21.28 -3.65 -33.81
C ARG A 63 -20.15 -4.54 -33.30
N ILE A 64 -19.91 -5.68 -33.95
CA ILE A 64 -18.79 -6.58 -33.62
C ILE A 64 -17.47 -5.87 -33.91
N ASP A 65 -17.27 -5.31 -35.12
CA ASP A 65 -16.04 -4.58 -35.47
C ASP A 65 -15.77 -3.43 -34.49
N SER A 66 -16.83 -2.71 -34.09
CA SER A 66 -16.72 -1.63 -33.11
C SER A 66 -16.35 -2.13 -31.70
N LEU A 67 -16.85 -3.30 -31.31
CA LEU A 67 -16.50 -3.92 -30.03
C LEU A 67 -15.06 -4.44 -30.05
N GLU A 68 -14.61 -5.10 -31.12
CA GLU A 68 -13.23 -5.55 -31.30
C GLU A 68 -12.26 -4.36 -31.12
N GLY A 69 -12.49 -3.25 -31.83
CA GLY A 69 -11.63 -2.07 -31.67
C GLY A 69 -11.66 -1.45 -30.26
N ARG A 70 -12.78 -1.55 -29.53
CA ARG A 70 -12.86 -1.11 -28.13
C ARG A 70 -12.12 -2.06 -27.20
N VAL A 71 -12.16 -3.36 -27.46
CA VAL A 71 -11.44 -4.38 -26.69
C VAL A 71 -9.94 -4.23 -26.88
N ASP A 72 -9.45 -4.08 -28.11
CA ASP A 72 -8.03 -3.88 -28.41
C ASP A 72 -7.47 -2.63 -27.72
N LYS A 73 -8.24 -1.54 -27.78
CA LYS A 73 -7.88 -0.29 -27.11
C LYS A 73 -7.85 -0.46 -25.59
N PHE A 74 -8.85 -1.14 -25.03
CA PHE A 74 -8.90 -1.42 -23.60
C PHE A 74 -7.71 -2.28 -23.16
N GLU A 75 -7.40 -3.36 -23.87
CA GLU A 75 -6.25 -4.23 -23.58
C GLU A 75 -4.95 -3.43 -23.61
N THR A 76 -4.75 -2.58 -24.63
CA THR A 76 -3.57 -1.72 -24.74
C THR A 76 -3.45 -0.74 -23.55
N GLU A 77 -4.54 -0.06 -23.20
CA GLU A 77 -4.55 0.88 -22.08
C GLU A 77 -4.32 0.19 -20.73
N VAL A 78 -4.85 -1.02 -20.56
CA VAL A 78 -4.66 -1.84 -19.36
C VAL A 78 -3.22 -2.28 -19.24
N ASN A 79 -2.62 -2.83 -20.29
CA ASN A 79 -1.22 -3.26 -20.30
C ASN A 79 -0.28 -2.08 -19.97
N GLN A 80 -0.48 -0.92 -20.60
CA GLN A 80 0.29 0.29 -20.30
C GLN A 80 0.14 0.77 -18.85
N ARG A 81 -1.04 0.57 -18.23
CA ARG A 81 -1.25 0.90 -16.82
C ARG A 81 -0.51 -0.08 -15.91
N PHE A 82 -0.52 -1.38 -16.24
CA PHE A 82 0.24 -2.38 -15.50
C PHE A 82 1.75 -2.14 -15.59
N ASP A 83 2.30 -1.85 -16.78
CA ASP A 83 3.71 -1.49 -16.93
C ASP A 83 4.10 -0.28 -16.07
N LYS A 84 3.23 0.74 -16.00
CA LYS A 84 3.43 1.91 -15.14
C LYS A 84 3.36 1.56 -13.65
N ILE A 85 2.51 0.61 -13.27
CA ILE A 85 2.41 0.12 -11.89
C ILE A 85 3.69 -0.63 -11.52
N ASP A 86 4.16 -1.54 -12.37
CA ASP A 86 5.39 -2.31 -12.15
C ASP A 86 6.61 -1.39 -12.00
N ALA A 87 6.76 -0.41 -12.89
CA ALA A 87 7.82 0.59 -12.78
C ALA A 87 7.73 1.47 -11.52
N ARG A 88 6.54 1.65 -10.95
CA ARG A 88 6.38 2.34 -9.66
C ARG A 88 6.76 1.45 -8.49
N PHE A 89 6.43 0.16 -8.54
CA PHE A 89 6.83 -0.81 -7.51
C PHE A 89 8.34 -0.98 -7.46
N GLU A 90 9.01 -1.09 -8.61
CA GLU A 90 10.48 -1.17 -8.65
C GLU A 90 11.15 0.07 -8.02
N LYS A 91 10.59 1.27 -8.26
CA LYS A 91 11.05 2.50 -7.59
C LYS A 91 10.79 2.49 -6.09
N ILE A 92 9.71 1.87 -5.62
CA ILE A 92 9.40 1.72 -4.21
C ILE A 92 10.42 0.78 -3.57
N ASP A 93 10.73 -0.36 -4.20
CA ASP A 93 11.71 -1.34 -3.72
C ASP A 93 13.10 -0.71 -3.58
N GLN A 94 13.56 0.03 -4.60
CA GLN A 94 14.82 0.78 -4.53
C GLN A 94 14.84 1.84 -3.41
N ARG A 95 13.69 2.42 -3.05
CA ARG A 95 13.60 3.35 -1.92
C ARG A 95 13.68 2.63 -0.58
N PHE A 96 13.07 1.45 -0.47
CA PHE A 96 13.16 0.63 0.74
C PHE A 96 14.58 0.14 0.97
N GLU A 97 15.29 -0.34 -0.06
CA GLU A 97 16.70 -0.73 0.05
C GLU A 97 17.58 0.43 0.55
N LYS A 98 17.35 1.65 0.05
CA LYS A 98 18.04 2.86 0.55
C LYS A 98 17.68 3.20 2.00
N ILE A 99 16.45 2.92 2.43
CA ILE A 99 16.03 3.11 3.81
C ILE A 99 16.75 2.11 4.71
N ASP A 100 16.82 0.84 4.32
CA ASP A 100 17.50 -0.21 5.07
C ASP A 100 18.99 0.12 5.26
N GLN A 101 19.67 0.53 4.19
CA GLN A 101 21.08 0.99 4.26
C GLN A 101 21.27 2.20 5.18
N ARG A 102 20.27 3.07 5.31
CA ARG A 102 20.33 4.22 6.25
C ARG A 102 20.15 3.76 7.69
N PHE A 103 19.26 2.80 7.94
CA PHE A 103 19.08 2.22 9.27
C PHE A 103 20.34 1.47 9.73
N GLU A 104 20.96 0.68 8.87
CA GLU A 104 22.22 0.02 9.20
C GLU A 104 23.33 1.02 9.59
N LYS A 105 23.43 2.15 8.87
CA LYS A 105 24.35 3.24 9.24
C LYS A 105 23.99 3.92 10.55
N ILE A 106 22.71 4.01 10.90
CA ILE A 106 22.25 4.54 12.17
C ILE A 106 22.66 3.59 13.30
N ASP A 107 22.44 2.29 13.14
CA ASP A 107 22.80 1.26 14.12
C ASP A 107 24.31 1.28 14.40
N GLN A 108 25.14 1.31 13.36
CA GLN A 108 26.60 1.44 13.51
C GLN A 108 27.02 2.74 14.22
N ARG A 109 26.25 3.82 14.10
CA ARG A 109 26.52 5.07 14.83
C ARG A 109 26.15 4.95 16.30
N PHE A 110 25.05 4.27 16.62
CA PHE A 110 24.65 4.01 18.00
C PHE A 110 25.65 3.10 18.70
N GLU A 111 26.12 2.03 18.06
CA GLU A 111 27.17 1.16 18.62
C GLU A 111 28.45 1.96 18.95
N LYS A 112 28.87 2.89 18.08
CA LYS A 112 30.00 3.79 18.36
C LYS A 112 29.73 4.77 19.50
N ILE A 113 28.48 5.19 19.70
CA ILE A 113 28.10 6.05 20.81
C ILE A 113 28.17 5.26 22.11
N ASP A 114 27.65 4.03 22.13
CA ASP A 114 27.68 3.15 23.30
C ASP A 114 29.12 2.88 23.74
N GLN A 115 30.01 2.51 22.81
CA GLN A 115 31.45 2.33 23.09
C GLN A 115 32.13 3.61 23.62
N ARG A 116 31.64 4.80 23.25
CA ARG A 116 32.18 6.06 23.78
C ARG A 116 31.68 6.31 25.19
N PHE A 117 30.45 5.95 25.51
CA PHE A 117 29.89 6.06 26.86
C PHE A 117 30.59 5.08 27.81
N GLU A 118 30.82 3.83 27.41
CA GLU A 118 31.60 2.86 28.19
C GLU A 118 32.99 3.42 28.57
N LYS A 119 33.70 4.02 27.62
CA LYS A 119 35.00 4.68 27.87
C LYS A 119 34.92 5.90 28.78
N ILE A 120 33.78 6.60 28.78
CA ILE A 120 33.57 7.73 29.70
C ILE A 120 33.35 7.19 31.11
N ASP A 121 32.54 6.16 31.26
CA ASP A 121 32.27 5.52 32.56
C ASP A 121 33.57 4.97 33.17
N GLU A 122 34.39 4.26 32.40
CA GLU A 122 35.72 3.79 32.85
C GLU A 122 36.62 4.95 33.35
N LYS A 123 36.59 6.09 32.67
CA LYS A 123 37.38 7.26 33.08
C LYS A 123 36.83 7.92 34.34
N LEU A 124 35.51 7.94 34.51
CA LEU A 124 34.88 8.46 35.71
C LEU A 124 35.21 7.57 36.91
N GLU A 125 35.15 6.24 36.77
CA GLU A 125 35.58 5.30 37.82
C GLU A 125 37.05 5.52 38.22
N GLN A 126 37.94 5.72 37.23
CA GLN A 126 39.35 6.04 37.50
C GLN A 126 39.52 7.38 38.22
N HIS A 127 38.71 8.39 37.90
CA HIS A 127 38.73 9.67 38.60
C HIS A 127 38.24 9.55 40.03
N ASP A 128 37.15 8.82 40.26
CA ASP A 128 36.61 8.56 41.60
C ASP A 128 37.65 7.84 42.47
N ALA A 129 38.35 6.84 41.92
CA ALA A 129 39.44 6.17 42.63
C ALA A 129 40.56 7.14 43.03
N LYS A 130 40.99 8.03 42.12
CA LYS A 130 42.02 9.04 42.40
C LYS A 130 41.56 10.08 43.42
N PHE A 131 40.29 10.49 43.37
CA PHE A 131 39.74 11.41 44.36
C PHE A 131 39.69 10.78 45.74
N ASN A 132 39.29 9.51 45.85
CA ASN A 132 39.32 8.77 47.10
C ASN A 132 40.75 8.65 47.67
N GLU A 133 41.74 8.37 46.80
CA GLU A 133 43.14 8.34 47.22
C GLU A 133 43.63 9.71 47.72
N LEU A 134 43.27 10.79 47.01
CA LEU A 134 43.62 12.15 47.42
C LEU A 134 42.98 12.49 48.77
N ASP A 135 41.71 12.14 48.98
CA ASP A 135 41.01 12.37 50.23
C ASP A 135 41.70 11.65 51.40
N GLN A 136 42.07 10.38 51.21
CA GLN A 136 42.84 9.62 52.21
C GLN A 136 44.18 10.28 52.54
N ARG A 137 44.94 10.71 51.52
CA ARG A 137 46.22 11.40 51.73
C ARG A 137 46.05 12.70 52.49
N MET A 138 45.00 13.48 52.19
CA MET A 138 44.69 14.70 52.92
C MET A 138 44.33 14.41 54.38
N GLN A 139 43.49 13.40 54.64
CA GLN A 139 43.12 13.01 56.00
C GLN A 139 44.35 12.62 56.83
N ILE A 140 45.28 11.84 56.26
CA ILE A 140 46.55 11.47 56.90
C ILE A 140 47.38 12.72 57.20
N GLY A 141 47.60 13.59 56.21
CA GLY A 141 48.39 14.81 56.40
C GLY A 141 47.81 15.76 57.46
N PHE A 142 46.48 15.90 57.52
CA PHE A 142 45.83 16.67 58.57
C PHE A 142 45.99 16.03 59.96
N ALA A 143 45.97 14.69 60.05
CA ALA A 143 46.19 13.99 61.31
C ALA A 143 47.63 14.19 61.83
N GLU A 144 48.62 14.10 60.94
CA GLU A 144 50.04 14.36 61.26
C GLU A 144 50.23 15.80 61.75
N LEU A 145 49.71 16.80 61.03
CA LEU A 145 49.80 18.22 61.44
C LEU A 145 49.16 18.47 62.81
N LYS A 146 48.03 17.82 63.11
CA LYS A 146 47.36 17.93 64.41
C LYS A 146 48.22 17.32 65.52
N GLN A 147 48.85 16.18 65.26
CA GLN A 147 49.75 15.53 66.20
C GLN A 147 50.98 16.40 66.48
N ASP A 148 51.59 16.97 65.44
CA ASP A 148 52.73 17.89 65.57
C ASP A 148 52.36 19.13 66.38
N ASN A 149 51.17 19.70 66.14
CA ASN A 149 50.69 20.85 66.92
C ASN A 149 50.50 20.51 68.40
N VAL A 150 49.94 19.34 68.72
CA VAL A 150 49.80 18.86 70.10
C VAL A 150 51.18 18.66 70.74
N TRP A 151 52.12 18.02 70.06
CA TRP A 151 53.47 17.81 70.55
C TRP A 151 54.19 19.13 70.83
N MET A 152 54.13 20.08 69.91
CA MET A 152 54.70 21.43 70.08
C MET A 152 54.09 22.16 71.28
N ARG A 153 52.75 22.12 71.45
CA ARG A 153 52.08 22.72 72.62
C ARG A 153 52.57 22.11 73.94
N ARG A 154 52.78 20.79 73.99
CA ARG A 154 53.31 20.11 75.18
C ARG A 154 54.73 20.55 75.48
N ILE A 155 55.60 20.63 74.47
CA ILE A 155 56.98 21.11 74.64
C ILE A 155 57.01 22.56 75.10
N MET A 156 56.27 23.44 74.43
CA MET A 156 56.19 24.85 74.81
C MET A 156 55.70 25.02 76.26
N PHE A 157 54.71 24.23 76.69
CA PHE A 157 54.27 24.22 78.08
C PHE A 157 55.39 23.78 79.03
N THR A 158 56.09 22.68 78.73
CA THR A 158 57.22 22.22 79.57
C THR A 158 58.31 23.29 79.68
N ILE A 159 58.70 23.93 78.57
CA ILE A 159 59.68 25.02 78.54
C ILE A 159 59.19 26.22 79.36
N ALA A 160 57.93 26.62 79.21
CA ALA A 160 57.37 27.72 79.99
C ALA A 160 57.41 27.42 81.50
N THR A 161 57.02 26.20 81.91
CA THR A 161 57.05 25.81 83.33
C THR A 161 58.46 25.73 83.90
N THR A 162 59.45 25.24 83.14
CA THR A 162 60.85 25.19 83.60
C THR A 162 61.46 26.58 83.71
N LEU A 163 61.14 27.49 82.78
CA LEU A 163 61.56 28.89 82.86
C LEU A 163 60.98 29.61 84.08
N ILE A 164 59.68 29.43 84.36
CA ILE A 164 59.02 30.02 85.55
C ILE A 164 59.63 29.47 86.84
N ALA A 165 59.88 28.16 86.92
CA ALA A 165 60.53 27.54 88.08
C ALA A 165 61.96 28.06 88.29
N PHE A 166 62.69 28.32 87.20
CA PHE A 166 64.05 28.87 87.27
C PHE A 166 64.06 30.32 87.78
N THR A 167 63.18 31.19 87.27
CA THR A 167 63.13 32.61 87.68
C THR A 167 62.66 32.78 89.12
N THR A 168 61.66 32.01 89.55
CA THR A 168 61.20 32.01 90.95
C THR A 168 62.30 31.55 91.92
N LYS A 169 63.05 30.51 91.57
CA LYS A 169 64.22 30.07 92.36
C LYS A 169 65.32 31.14 92.42
N TYR A 170 65.59 31.83 91.31
CA TYR A 170 66.57 32.93 91.27
C TYR A 170 66.15 34.11 92.16
N MET A 171 64.86 34.48 92.16
CA MET A 171 64.33 35.57 92.98
C MET A 171 64.29 35.25 94.49
N LEU A 172 64.09 33.99 94.88
CA LEU A 172 64.10 33.57 96.30
C LEU A 172 65.51 33.38 96.87
N SER A 173 66.54 33.29 96.01
CA SER A 173 67.92 33.06 96.41
C SER A 173 68.76 34.35 96.51
N ASN A 174 68.18 35.51 96.18
CA ASN A 174 68.75 36.85 96.34
C ASN A 174 67.98 37.59 97.44
#